data_AF-A0A1Q3X758-F1
#
_entry.id   AF-A0A1Q3X758-F1
#
_cell.length_a   1.000
_cell.length_b   1.000
_cell.length_c   1.000
_cell.angle_alpha   90.00
_cell.angle_beta   90.00
_cell.angle_gamma   90.00
#
_symmetry.space_group_name_H-M   'P 1'
#
loop_
_entity.id
_entity.type
_entity.pdbx_description
1 polymer ?
#
loop_
_entity_poly.entity_id
_entity_poly.type
_entity_poly.pdbx_seq_one_letter_code
_entity_poly.pdbx_strand_id
1 'polypeptide(L)'
;MIKYVTGDILESSAQALINTVNTVGVMGKGIALQFKKAFPTNFKAYIDACKRGEVKVGKLFVTKDKNLNTGEKIIINFPTKTDWRKPSEYSYIDQGLDNLTHVIQAYNIKSIAIPPLGAGNGGLDWERVKKMIEHKFSGSEIDVFVYEPTKEIKEHLKSERIKLTDARALLLYVLYDLVRNGEFASEFSSEKVCYFLQKFGAKKYFKLTFEPNFYGPYSGKVRFVLNVLNGSYIMGYSDMNKKPFEPLTLVADGYNSVKEHIEANSELNDIANTTMKFLNGFYSEFALELLSSIDYIATTNKTFEIDVISQGLEKWSDRKRSLFSDKKYIEITTRHLKEFLA
;
A
#
# COMPACT_ATOMS: atom_id res chain seq x y z
N MET A 1 -31.26 -1.55 -10.32
CA MET A 1 -30.71 -2.93 -10.50
C MET A 1 -29.20 -2.86 -10.77
N ILE A 2 -28.39 -3.67 -10.09
CA ILE A 2 -26.94 -3.74 -10.32
C ILE A 2 -26.62 -4.88 -11.29
N LYS A 3 -25.82 -4.61 -12.33
CA LYS A 3 -25.34 -5.58 -13.32
C LYS A 3 -23.82 -5.57 -13.37
N TYR A 4 -23.20 -6.73 -13.19
CA TYR A 4 -21.77 -6.91 -13.38
C TYR A 4 -21.46 -7.17 -14.86
N VAL A 5 -20.52 -6.40 -15.41
CA VAL A 5 -20.17 -6.44 -16.82
C VAL A 5 -18.66 -6.44 -17.00
N THR A 6 -18.20 -6.98 -18.11
CA THR A 6 -16.81 -6.91 -18.58
C THR A 6 -16.78 -6.23 -19.94
N GLY A 7 -15.76 -5.41 -20.21
CA GLY A 7 -15.61 -4.71 -21.49
C GLY A 7 -15.07 -3.30 -21.32
N ASP A 8 -15.19 -2.48 -22.36
CA ASP A 8 -14.84 -1.06 -22.30
C ASP A 8 -16.02 -0.24 -21.75
N ILE A 9 -15.76 0.51 -20.68
CA ILE A 9 -16.74 1.42 -20.08
C ILE A 9 -17.11 2.58 -21.01
N LEU A 10 -16.21 2.97 -21.92
CA LEU A 10 -16.48 4.02 -22.90
C LEU A 10 -17.55 3.61 -23.91
N GLU A 11 -17.79 2.31 -24.08
CA GLU A 11 -18.83 1.75 -24.96
C GLU A 11 -20.16 1.52 -24.23
N SER A 12 -20.25 1.87 -22.94
CA SER A 12 -21.45 1.65 -22.14
C SER A 12 -22.67 2.39 -22.70
N SER A 13 -23.81 1.72 -22.73
CA SER A 13 -25.11 2.33 -23.04
C SER A 13 -25.65 3.21 -21.92
N ALA A 14 -25.02 3.20 -20.73
CA ALA A 14 -25.44 4.02 -19.59
C ALA A 14 -25.45 5.53 -19.91
N GLN A 15 -26.36 6.27 -19.29
CA GLN A 15 -26.51 7.71 -19.48
C GLN A 15 -25.29 8.49 -18.94
N ALA A 16 -24.76 8.06 -17.80
CA ALA A 16 -23.57 8.65 -17.20
C ALA A 16 -22.42 7.66 -17.04
N LEU A 17 -21.22 8.12 -17.33
CA LEU A 17 -19.98 7.35 -17.22
C LEU A 17 -19.13 7.90 -16.07
N ILE A 18 -18.72 7.04 -15.16
CA ILE A 18 -17.81 7.42 -14.07
C ILE A 18 -16.36 7.35 -14.55
N ASN A 19 -15.64 8.46 -14.44
CA ASN A 19 -14.21 8.55 -14.72
C ASN A 19 -13.43 8.68 -13.41
N THR A 20 -12.50 7.76 -13.11
CA THR A 20 -11.67 7.90 -11.89
C THR A 20 -10.52 8.87 -12.13
N VAL A 21 -10.44 9.94 -11.32
CA VAL A 21 -9.48 11.03 -11.49
C VAL A 21 -8.68 11.31 -10.21
N ASN A 22 -7.63 12.12 -10.34
CA ASN A 22 -6.99 12.77 -9.19
C ASN A 22 -7.58 14.18 -8.97
N THR A 23 -7.03 14.95 -8.03
CA THR A 23 -7.45 16.34 -7.79
C THR A 23 -6.49 17.38 -8.40
N VAL A 24 -5.39 16.95 -9.03
CA VAL A 24 -4.31 17.82 -9.55
C VAL A 24 -4.36 18.03 -11.07
N GLY A 25 -5.45 17.65 -11.74
CA GLY A 25 -5.66 17.98 -13.16
C GLY A 25 -4.94 17.08 -14.16
N VAL A 26 -4.45 15.91 -13.76
CA VAL A 26 -3.71 14.99 -14.66
C VAL A 26 -4.56 13.79 -15.07
N MET A 27 -4.68 13.51 -16.37
CA MET A 27 -5.28 12.27 -16.89
C MET A 27 -4.26 11.53 -17.77
N GLY A 28 -3.23 10.96 -17.13
CA GLY A 28 -2.02 10.46 -17.79
C GLY A 28 -1.98 8.96 -18.07
N LYS A 29 -2.77 8.14 -17.37
CA LYS A 29 -2.75 6.68 -17.51
C LYS A 29 -4.10 6.02 -17.18
N GLY A 30 -4.21 4.74 -17.53
CA GLY A 30 -5.41 3.92 -17.30
C GLY A 30 -6.68 4.54 -17.90
N ILE A 31 -7.80 4.29 -17.22
CA ILE A 31 -9.12 4.78 -17.63
C ILE A 31 -9.18 6.30 -17.81
N ALA A 32 -8.51 7.09 -16.95
CA ALA A 32 -8.50 8.54 -17.07
C ALA A 32 -7.92 9.02 -18.41
N LEU A 33 -6.87 8.36 -18.91
CA LEU A 33 -6.30 8.66 -20.23
C LEU A 33 -7.27 8.31 -21.36
N GLN A 34 -8.02 7.21 -21.23
CA GLN A 34 -9.04 6.83 -22.21
C GLN A 34 -10.16 7.89 -22.26
N PHE A 35 -10.66 8.34 -21.11
CA PHE A 35 -11.63 9.45 -21.02
C PHE A 35 -11.08 10.76 -21.59
N LYS A 36 -9.81 11.08 -21.35
CA LYS A 36 -9.18 12.28 -21.96
C LYS A 36 -9.21 12.24 -23.49
N LYS A 37 -8.98 11.07 -24.08
CA LYS A 37 -9.02 10.88 -25.54
C LYS A 37 -10.45 10.90 -26.09
N ALA A 38 -11.38 10.23 -25.40
CA ALA A 38 -12.76 10.10 -25.83
C ALA A 38 -13.64 11.34 -25.59
N PHE A 39 -13.32 12.13 -24.56
CA PHE A 39 -14.11 13.27 -24.09
C PHE A 39 -13.19 14.49 -23.81
N PRO A 40 -12.70 15.17 -24.87
CA PRO A 40 -11.74 16.27 -24.72
C PRO A 40 -12.34 17.53 -24.06
N THR A 41 -13.64 17.78 -24.21
CA THR A 41 -14.33 18.91 -23.56
C THR A 41 -14.38 18.68 -22.06
N ASN A 42 -14.70 17.45 -21.63
CA ASN A 42 -14.62 17.02 -20.24
C ASN A 42 -13.22 17.26 -19.67
N PHE A 43 -12.16 16.82 -20.37
CA PHE A 43 -10.80 16.97 -19.88
C PHE A 43 -10.40 18.44 -19.69
N LYS A 44 -10.75 19.31 -20.64
CA LYS A 44 -10.46 20.75 -20.53
C LYS A 44 -11.16 21.36 -19.32
N ALA A 45 -12.46 21.10 -19.17
CA ALA A 45 -13.24 21.59 -18.03
C ALA A 45 -12.71 21.06 -16.69
N TYR A 46 -12.29 19.79 -16.64
CA TYR A 46 -11.70 19.17 -15.45
C TYR A 46 -10.38 19.84 -15.03
N ILE A 47 -9.47 20.13 -15.98
CA ILE A 47 -8.22 20.83 -15.65
C ILE A 47 -8.51 22.19 -15.01
N ASP A 48 -9.43 22.96 -15.60
CA ASP A 48 -9.74 24.30 -15.11
C ASP A 48 -10.43 24.25 -13.73
N ALA A 49 -11.29 23.24 -13.50
CA ALA A 49 -11.88 22.97 -12.18
C ALA A 49 -10.82 22.58 -11.12
N CYS A 50 -9.83 21.76 -11.49
CA CYS A 50 -8.70 21.43 -10.62
C CYS A 50 -7.89 22.67 -10.24
N LYS A 51 -7.60 23.57 -11.21
CA LYS A 51 -6.90 24.83 -10.93
C LYS A 51 -7.66 25.74 -9.96
N ARG A 52 -8.99 25.71 -10.01
CA ARG A 52 -9.87 26.45 -9.08
C ARG A 52 -10.10 25.73 -7.74
N GLY A 53 -9.53 24.52 -7.55
CA GLY A 53 -9.73 23.72 -6.33
C GLY A 53 -11.16 23.20 -6.17
N GLU A 54 -11.92 23.09 -7.27
CA GLU A 54 -13.31 22.65 -7.26
C GLU A 54 -13.45 21.12 -7.19
N VAL A 55 -12.42 20.40 -7.64
CA VAL A 55 -12.33 18.93 -7.61
C VAL A 55 -11.62 18.50 -6.33
N LYS A 56 -12.32 17.82 -5.43
CA LYS A 56 -11.78 17.32 -4.15
C LYS A 56 -12.33 15.93 -3.84
N VAL A 57 -11.66 15.20 -2.96
CA VAL A 57 -12.22 13.95 -2.40
C VAL A 57 -13.61 14.24 -1.84
N GLY A 58 -14.58 13.37 -2.16
CA GLY A 58 -15.99 13.55 -1.77
C GLY A 58 -16.76 14.60 -2.56
N LYS A 59 -16.14 15.30 -3.52
CA LYS A 59 -16.78 16.30 -4.39
C LYS A 59 -16.58 15.94 -5.86
N LEU A 60 -17.63 15.38 -6.46
CA LEU A 60 -17.61 14.95 -7.86
C LEU A 60 -17.68 16.16 -8.80
N PHE A 61 -17.02 16.03 -9.95
CA PHE A 61 -17.06 17.05 -11.00
C PHE A 61 -17.77 16.51 -12.24
N VAL A 62 -18.92 17.09 -12.55
CA VAL A 62 -19.83 16.60 -13.59
C VAL A 62 -19.71 17.48 -14.82
N THR A 63 -19.60 16.86 -15.99
CA THR A 63 -19.65 17.54 -17.29
C THR A 63 -20.58 16.79 -18.25
N LYS A 64 -20.89 17.43 -19.37
CA LYS A 64 -21.46 16.76 -20.54
C LYS A 64 -20.45 16.84 -21.67
N ASP A 65 -20.27 15.74 -22.37
CA ASP A 65 -19.44 15.68 -23.57
C ASP A 65 -20.01 14.66 -24.53
N LYS A 66 -19.54 14.67 -25.77
CA LYS A 66 -20.02 13.75 -26.80
C LYS A 66 -18.89 13.21 -27.64
N ASN A 67 -19.06 12.00 -28.14
CA ASN A 67 -18.18 11.42 -29.14
C ASN A 67 -18.99 10.73 -30.24
N LEU A 68 -18.33 10.39 -31.34
CA LEU A 68 -18.96 9.78 -32.51
C LEU A 68 -19.56 8.40 -32.22
N ASN A 69 -19.01 7.67 -31.26
CA ASN A 69 -19.40 6.28 -31.00
C ASN A 69 -20.64 6.16 -30.10
N THR A 70 -20.78 7.06 -29.13
CA THR A 70 -21.77 6.93 -28.04
C THR A 70 -22.73 8.11 -27.92
N GLY A 71 -22.54 9.16 -28.71
CA GLY A 71 -23.34 10.38 -28.63
C GLY A 71 -23.02 11.20 -27.37
N GLU A 72 -24.00 11.97 -26.90
CA GLU A 72 -23.87 12.77 -25.67
C GLU A 72 -23.92 11.87 -24.43
N LYS A 73 -22.99 12.10 -23.51
CA LYS A 73 -22.89 11.41 -22.22
C LYS A 73 -22.67 12.41 -21.09
N ILE A 74 -23.16 12.07 -19.90
CA ILE A 74 -22.76 12.76 -18.66
C ILE A 74 -21.47 12.10 -18.16
N ILE A 75 -20.41 12.88 -17.98
CA ILE A 75 -19.14 12.39 -17.44
C ILE A 75 -19.02 12.84 -15.99
N ILE A 76 -18.93 11.88 -15.07
CA ILE A 76 -18.79 12.15 -13.64
C ILE A 76 -17.34 11.82 -13.27
N ASN A 77 -16.53 12.87 -13.08
CA ASN A 77 -15.15 12.72 -12.64
C ASN A 77 -15.15 12.49 -11.13
N PHE A 78 -14.79 11.27 -10.76
CA PHE A 78 -14.78 10.74 -9.40
C PHE A 78 -13.36 10.76 -8.85
N PRO A 79 -13.04 11.65 -7.89
CA PRO A 79 -11.71 11.73 -7.31
C PRO A 79 -11.40 10.51 -6.45
N THR A 80 -10.59 9.60 -6.98
CA THR A 80 -10.08 8.42 -6.25
C THR A 80 -8.66 8.65 -5.74
N LYS A 81 -8.05 9.80 -6.04
CA LYS A 81 -6.71 10.17 -5.58
C LYS A 81 -6.62 11.67 -5.35
N THR A 82 -5.76 12.10 -4.42
CA THR A 82 -5.41 13.51 -4.28
C THR A 82 -4.37 13.91 -5.33
N ASP A 83 -3.26 13.18 -5.40
CA ASP A 83 -2.23 13.29 -6.46
C ASP A 83 -2.12 11.98 -7.25
N TRP A 84 -1.79 12.03 -8.53
CA TRP A 84 -1.65 10.85 -9.37
C TRP A 84 -0.55 9.88 -8.88
N ARG A 85 0.45 10.38 -8.16
CA ARG A 85 1.53 9.60 -7.51
C ARG A 85 1.09 8.92 -6.21
N LYS A 86 0.03 9.40 -5.58
CA LYS A 86 -0.49 8.86 -4.32
C LYS A 86 -1.43 7.68 -4.56
N PRO A 87 -1.55 6.73 -3.62
CA PRO A 87 -2.54 5.66 -3.71
C PRO A 87 -3.97 6.19 -3.55
N SER A 88 -4.96 5.34 -3.81
CA SER A 88 -6.34 5.61 -3.44
C SER A 88 -6.58 5.18 -1.99
N GLU A 89 -7.60 5.74 -1.34
CA GLU A 89 -8.04 5.32 -0.01
C GLU A 89 -9.51 4.91 -0.03
N TYR A 90 -9.91 3.97 0.82
CA TYR A 90 -11.31 3.56 0.95
C TYR A 90 -12.21 4.72 1.37
N SER A 91 -11.69 5.62 2.22
CA SER A 91 -12.38 6.85 2.63
C SER A 91 -12.76 7.73 1.44
N TYR A 92 -11.97 7.72 0.36
CA TYR A 92 -12.23 8.51 -0.83
C TYR A 92 -13.38 7.91 -1.64
N ILE A 93 -13.41 6.56 -1.72
CA ILE A 93 -14.47 5.83 -2.39
C ILE A 93 -15.79 6.00 -1.66
N ASP A 94 -15.78 5.89 -0.34
CA ASP A 94 -16.99 6.03 0.47
C ASP A 94 -17.63 7.42 0.32
N GLN A 95 -16.84 8.48 0.54
CA GLN A 95 -17.30 9.87 0.37
C GLN A 95 -17.74 10.18 -1.07
N GLY A 96 -17.01 9.64 -2.06
CA GLY A 96 -17.39 9.84 -3.46
C GLY A 96 -18.68 9.11 -3.84
N LEU A 97 -18.92 7.91 -3.29
CA LEU A 97 -20.15 7.16 -3.47
C LEU A 97 -21.34 7.87 -2.81
N ASP A 98 -21.14 8.48 -1.63
CA ASP A 98 -22.15 9.34 -1.00
C ASP A 98 -22.48 10.55 -1.87
N ASN A 99 -21.49 11.22 -2.44
CA ASN A 99 -21.77 12.35 -3.31
C ASN A 99 -22.39 11.91 -4.66
N LEU A 100 -22.10 10.69 -5.11
CA LEU A 100 -22.63 10.15 -6.35
C LEU A 100 -24.16 9.98 -6.31
N THR A 101 -24.73 9.54 -5.19
CA THR A 101 -26.20 9.43 -5.04
C THR A 101 -26.88 10.79 -5.20
N HIS A 102 -26.30 11.85 -4.61
CA HIS A 102 -26.79 13.22 -4.76
C HIS A 102 -26.69 13.70 -6.21
N VAL A 103 -25.59 13.43 -6.90
CA VAL A 103 -25.42 13.78 -8.32
C VAL A 103 -26.46 13.06 -9.18
N ILE A 104 -26.71 11.77 -8.94
CA ILE A 104 -27.71 10.99 -9.68
C ILE A 104 -29.09 11.62 -9.57
N GLN A 105 -29.49 12.03 -8.36
CA GLN A 105 -30.76 12.70 -8.12
C GLN A 105 -30.81 14.09 -8.78
N ALA A 106 -29.79 14.92 -8.57
CA ALA A 106 -29.74 16.29 -9.08
C ALA A 106 -29.78 16.38 -10.61
N TYR A 107 -29.20 15.39 -11.30
CA TYR A 107 -29.16 15.32 -12.77
C TYR A 107 -30.23 14.37 -13.35
N ASN A 108 -31.11 13.81 -12.50
CA ASN A 108 -32.15 12.84 -12.88
C ASN A 108 -31.60 11.69 -13.74
N ILE A 109 -30.44 11.15 -13.35
CA ILE A 109 -29.72 10.11 -14.10
C ILE A 109 -30.45 8.77 -13.91
N LYS A 110 -30.71 8.05 -15.00
CA LYS A 110 -31.43 6.77 -14.99
C LYS A 110 -30.52 5.55 -15.12
N SER A 111 -29.29 5.74 -15.59
CA SER A 111 -28.30 4.67 -15.67
C SER A 111 -26.87 5.18 -15.57
N ILE A 112 -26.03 4.42 -14.85
CA ILE A 112 -24.62 4.75 -14.64
C ILE A 112 -23.71 3.55 -14.93
N ALA A 113 -22.51 3.84 -15.45
CA ALA A 113 -21.44 2.87 -15.59
C ALA A 113 -20.30 3.20 -14.61
N ILE A 114 -19.96 2.27 -13.71
CA ILE A 114 -18.96 2.42 -12.67
C ILE A 114 -17.76 1.51 -12.96
N PRO A 115 -16.53 2.04 -13.11
CA PRO A 115 -15.33 1.23 -13.25
C PRO A 115 -14.82 0.74 -11.88
N PRO A 116 -13.76 -0.10 -11.83
CA PRO A 116 -13.15 -0.52 -10.58
C PRO A 116 -12.51 0.63 -9.78
N LEU A 117 -13.30 1.31 -8.94
CA LEU A 117 -12.93 2.55 -8.27
C LEU A 117 -11.69 2.36 -7.38
N GLY A 118 -10.56 2.93 -7.79
CA GLY A 118 -9.31 2.87 -7.03
C GLY A 118 -8.66 1.48 -6.98
N ALA A 119 -9.24 0.43 -7.56
CA ALA A 119 -8.73 -0.95 -7.45
C ALA A 119 -7.57 -1.27 -8.40
N GLY A 120 -7.37 -0.47 -9.45
CA GLY A 120 -6.22 -0.56 -10.36
C GLY A 120 -5.03 0.27 -9.87
N ASN A 121 -4.77 1.39 -10.55
CA ASN A 121 -3.71 2.34 -10.19
C ASN A 121 -3.77 2.87 -8.76
N GLY A 122 -4.92 2.77 -8.09
CA GLY A 122 -5.09 3.17 -6.69
C GLY A 122 -4.78 2.08 -5.67
N GLY A 123 -4.62 0.83 -6.11
CA GLY A 123 -4.25 -0.36 -5.32
C GLY A 123 -5.22 -0.75 -4.20
N LEU A 124 -6.50 -0.37 -4.30
CA LEU A 124 -7.52 -0.88 -3.40
C LEU A 124 -7.89 -2.33 -3.74
N ASP A 125 -8.26 -3.10 -2.74
CA ASP A 125 -8.87 -4.42 -2.95
C ASP A 125 -10.23 -4.28 -3.67
N TRP A 126 -10.37 -4.96 -4.82
CA TRP A 126 -11.56 -4.87 -5.64
C TRP A 126 -12.80 -5.42 -4.94
N GLU A 127 -12.69 -6.56 -4.25
CA GLU A 127 -13.85 -7.19 -3.60
C GLU A 127 -14.42 -6.29 -2.49
N ARG A 128 -13.56 -5.59 -1.75
CA ARG A 128 -14.00 -4.57 -0.79
C ARG A 128 -14.68 -3.39 -1.47
N VAL A 129 -14.10 -2.86 -2.54
CA VAL A 129 -14.71 -1.74 -3.30
C VAL A 129 -16.06 -2.15 -3.90
N LYS A 130 -16.15 -3.36 -4.45
CA LYS A 130 -17.37 -3.95 -5.00
C LYS A 130 -18.48 -3.98 -3.94
N LYS A 131 -18.19 -4.48 -2.74
CA LYS A 131 -19.13 -4.46 -1.61
C LYS A 131 -19.57 -3.05 -1.21
N MET A 132 -18.68 -2.06 -1.29
CA MET A 132 -19.06 -0.66 -1.01
C MET A 132 -20.04 -0.12 -2.05
N ILE A 133 -19.84 -0.45 -3.33
CA ILE A 133 -20.76 -0.08 -4.42
C ILE A 133 -22.10 -0.78 -4.23
N GLU A 134 -22.10 -2.09 -3.97
CA GLU A 134 -23.30 -2.89 -3.68
C GLU A 134 -24.11 -2.30 -2.54
N HIS A 135 -23.45 -2.01 -1.42
CA HIS A 135 -24.09 -1.43 -0.25
C HIS A 135 -24.73 -0.07 -0.57
N LYS A 136 -24.03 0.80 -1.32
CA LYS A 136 -24.54 2.14 -1.63
C LYS A 136 -25.74 2.11 -2.57
N PHE A 137 -25.75 1.19 -3.54
CA PHE A 137 -26.78 1.12 -4.57
C PHE A 137 -27.80 -0.01 -4.36
N SER A 138 -27.75 -0.67 -3.20
CA SER A 138 -28.79 -1.61 -2.78
C SER A 138 -30.14 -0.90 -2.75
N GLY A 139 -31.13 -1.44 -3.46
CA GLY A 139 -32.47 -0.84 -3.55
C GLY A 139 -32.58 0.38 -4.48
N SER A 140 -31.53 0.74 -5.23
CA SER A 140 -31.61 1.84 -6.20
C SER A 140 -32.46 1.48 -7.42
N GLU A 141 -33.34 2.40 -7.82
CA GLU A 141 -34.23 2.28 -8.99
C GLU A 141 -33.51 2.50 -10.33
N ILE A 142 -32.28 3.01 -10.32
CA ILE A 142 -31.50 3.21 -11.54
C ILE A 142 -30.77 1.93 -11.98
N ASP A 143 -30.41 1.87 -13.26
CA ASP A 143 -29.54 0.81 -13.77
C ASP A 143 -28.06 1.13 -13.46
N VAL A 144 -27.40 0.25 -12.71
CA VAL A 144 -25.99 0.40 -12.33
C VAL A 144 -25.18 -0.70 -13.01
N PHE A 145 -24.34 -0.33 -13.96
CA PHE A 145 -23.42 -1.24 -14.65
C PHE A 145 -22.05 -1.15 -13.97
N VAL A 146 -21.65 -2.20 -13.26
CA VAL A 146 -20.34 -2.26 -12.59
C VAL A 146 -19.38 -3.04 -13.47
N TYR A 147 -18.38 -2.35 -14.01
CA TYR A 147 -17.34 -2.95 -14.84
C TYR A 147 -16.29 -3.61 -13.94
N GLU A 148 -16.09 -4.91 -14.13
CA GLU A 148 -15.10 -5.67 -13.38
C GLU A 148 -13.70 -5.58 -14.01
N PRO A 149 -12.61 -5.64 -13.23
CA PRO A 149 -11.26 -5.67 -13.78
C PRO A 149 -11.08 -6.91 -14.68
N THR A 150 -10.82 -6.72 -15.97
CA THR A 150 -10.54 -7.83 -16.89
C THR A 150 -9.19 -8.47 -16.57
N LYS A 151 -8.97 -9.73 -17.00
CA LYS A 151 -7.66 -10.40 -16.88
C LYS A 151 -6.54 -9.59 -17.53
N GLU A 152 -6.79 -9.00 -18.70
CA GLU A 152 -5.83 -8.14 -19.41
C GLU A 152 -5.48 -6.87 -18.63
N ILE A 153 -6.45 -6.22 -17.97
CA ILE A 153 -6.17 -5.06 -17.12
C ILE A 153 -5.33 -5.49 -15.90
N LYS A 154 -5.62 -6.65 -15.30
CA LYS A 154 -4.79 -7.20 -14.22
C LYS A 154 -3.36 -7.50 -14.69
N GLU A 155 -3.19 -8.03 -15.89
CA GLU A 155 -1.87 -8.31 -16.49
C GLU A 155 -1.11 -7.03 -16.86
N HIS A 156 -1.79 -6.02 -17.39
CA HIS A 156 -1.19 -4.70 -17.66
C HIS A 156 -0.78 -3.98 -16.37
N LEU A 157 -1.59 -4.06 -15.31
CA LEU A 157 -1.20 -3.54 -14.00
C LEU A 157 0.01 -4.28 -13.42
N LYS A 158 0.18 -5.58 -13.72
CA LYS A 158 1.38 -6.32 -13.37
C LYS A 158 2.60 -5.85 -14.16
N SER A 159 2.45 -5.49 -15.45
CA SER A 159 3.57 -5.02 -16.27
C SER A 159 4.03 -3.59 -15.92
N GLU A 160 3.16 -2.77 -15.32
CA GLU A 160 3.54 -1.46 -14.74
C GLU A 160 4.27 -1.57 -13.38
N ARG A 161 4.36 -2.77 -12.77
CA ARG A 161 5.04 -2.92 -11.47
C ARG A 161 6.50 -2.56 -11.56
N ILE A 162 6.99 -1.92 -10.50
CA ILE A 162 8.42 -1.65 -10.39
C ILE A 162 9.22 -2.96 -10.41
N LYS A 163 10.38 -2.95 -11.07
CA LYS A 163 11.25 -4.13 -11.10
C LYS A 163 11.70 -4.50 -9.67
N LEU A 164 11.58 -5.79 -9.33
CA LEU A 164 12.15 -6.33 -8.09
C LEU A 164 13.67 -6.38 -8.19
N THR A 165 14.33 -5.79 -7.20
CA THR A 165 15.75 -6.03 -6.91
C THR A 165 15.83 -7.02 -5.76
N ASP A 166 16.99 -7.66 -5.60
CA ASP A 166 17.21 -8.63 -4.52
C ASP A 166 16.88 -8.07 -3.13
N ALA A 167 17.30 -6.82 -2.85
CA ALA A 167 16.96 -6.14 -1.60
C ALA A 167 15.44 -5.94 -1.41
N ARG A 168 14.72 -5.55 -2.48
CA ARG A 168 13.26 -5.36 -2.44
C ARG A 168 12.54 -6.68 -2.22
N ALA A 169 12.96 -7.72 -2.92
CA ALA A 169 12.39 -9.05 -2.80
C ALA A 169 12.60 -9.61 -1.38
N LEU A 170 13.82 -9.50 -0.84
CA LEU A 170 14.14 -9.96 0.52
C LEU A 170 13.27 -9.27 1.58
N LEU A 171 13.16 -7.94 1.53
CA LEU A 171 12.31 -7.19 2.44
C LEU A 171 10.84 -7.64 2.33
N LEU A 172 10.29 -7.67 1.12
CA LEU A 172 8.90 -8.05 0.89
C LEU A 172 8.61 -9.47 1.36
N TYR A 173 9.49 -10.43 1.08
CA TYR A 173 9.27 -11.84 1.41
C TYR A 173 9.13 -12.05 2.92
N VAL A 174 10.01 -11.43 3.72
CA VAL A 174 9.91 -11.46 5.19
C VAL A 174 8.70 -10.66 5.70
N LEU A 175 8.35 -9.54 5.07
CA LEU A 175 7.14 -8.79 5.44
C LEU A 175 5.85 -9.59 5.17
N TYR A 176 5.78 -10.38 4.09
CA TYR A 176 4.65 -11.28 3.86
C TYR A 176 4.55 -12.35 4.95
N ASP A 177 5.68 -12.90 5.40
CA ASP A 177 5.70 -13.85 6.51
C ASP A 177 5.28 -13.20 7.84
N LEU A 178 5.77 -11.99 8.12
CA LEU A 178 5.33 -11.19 9.26
C LEU A 178 3.81 -11.01 9.27
N VAL A 179 3.21 -10.63 8.14
CA VAL A 179 1.76 -10.47 8.03
C VAL A 179 1.00 -11.79 8.16
N ARG A 180 1.55 -12.88 7.61
CA ARG A 180 0.99 -14.23 7.78
C ARG A 180 0.96 -14.69 9.23
N ASN A 181 1.88 -14.19 10.06
CA ASN A 181 1.93 -14.44 11.50
C ASN A 181 1.05 -13.48 12.33
N GLY A 182 0.18 -12.70 11.68
CA GLY A 182 -0.83 -11.88 12.35
C GLY A 182 -0.41 -10.44 12.66
N GLU A 183 0.78 -10.03 12.25
CA GLU A 183 1.28 -8.67 12.44
C GLU A 183 1.05 -7.80 11.19
N PHE A 184 1.45 -6.53 11.23
CA PHE A 184 1.34 -5.62 10.08
C PHE A 184 2.69 -5.04 9.67
N ALA A 185 2.86 -4.84 8.36
CA ALA A 185 4.01 -4.12 7.84
C ALA A 185 3.89 -2.63 8.21
N SER A 186 4.98 -2.02 8.64
CA SER A 186 5.11 -0.60 8.97
C SER A 186 6.53 -0.12 8.61
N GLU A 187 6.80 1.18 8.66
CA GLU A 187 8.19 1.65 8.50
C GLU A 187 9.08 1.05 9.60
N PHE A 188 8.55 1.02 10.83
CA PHE A 188 9.22 0.44 11.98
C PHE A 188 9.59 -1.03 11.73
N SER A 189 8.61 -1.88 11.40
CA SER A 189 8.90 -3.31 11.20
C SER A 189 9.80 -3.55 9.99
N SER A 190 9.68 -2.73 8.95
CA SER A 190 10.57 -2.80 7.77
C SER A 190 12.03 -2.48 8.12
N GLU A 191 12.29 -1.48 8.97
CA GLU A 191 13.65 -1.18 9.44
C GLU A 191 14.22 -2.34 10.26
N LYS A 192 13.41 -2.99 11.11
CA LYS A 192 13.87 -4.14 11.92
C LYS A 192 14.12 -5.38 11.08
N VAL A 193 13.25 -5.64 10.10
CA VAL A 193 13.42 -6.72 9.13
C VAL A 193 14.70 -6.49 8.32
N CYS A 194 14.93 -5.28 7.79
CA CYS A 194 16.17 -4.96 7.08
C CYS A 194 17.42 -5.10 7.96
N TYR A 195 17.34 -4.72 9.23
CA TYR A 195 18.44 -4.90 10.19
C TYR A 195 18.87 -6.38 10.27
N PHE A 196 17.91 -7.28 10.49
CA PHE A 196 18.20 -8.72 10.60
C PHE A 196 18.54 -9.38 9.25
N LEU A 197 17.88 -8.99 8.16
CA LEU A 197 18.29 -9.43 6.82
C LEU A 197 19.77 -9.14 6.57
N GLN A 198 20.26 -7.95 6.92
CA GLN A 198 21.69 -7.64 6.78
C GLN A 198 22.58 -8.48 7.69
N LYS A 199 22.13 -8.75 8.92
CA LYS A 199 22.85 -9.62 9.86
C LYS A 199 23.06 -11.02 9.29
N PHE A 200 22.07 -11.54 8.57
CA PHE A 200 22.10 -12.87 7.97
C PHE A 200 22.60 -12.91 6.53
N GLY A 201 23.30 -11.87 6.05
CA GLY A 201 24.02 -11.90 4.78
C GLY A 201 23.56 -10.88 3.73
N ALA A 202 22.43 -10.18 3.97
CA ALA A 202 21.89 -9.25 2.98
C ALA A 202 22.63 -7.90 2.87
N LYS A 203 23.71 -7.68 3.62
CA LYS A 203 24.45 -6.40 3.66
C LYS A 203 24.90 -5.95 2.26
N LYS A 204 25.26 -6.88 1.37
CA LYS A 204 25.69 -6.56 0.01
C LYS A 204 24.56 -6.00 -0.88
N TYR A 205 23.31 -6.36 -0.60
CA TYR A 205 22.13 -5.90 -1.33
C TYR A 205 21.60 -4.56 -0.81
N PHE A 206 21.57 -4.41 0.53
CA PHE A 206 20.96 -3.26 1.19
C PHE A 206 21.93 -2.10 1.43
N LYS A 207 23.17 -2.39 1.85
CA LYS A 207 24.21 -1.39 2.17
C LYS A 207 23.73 -0.31 3.16
N LEU A 208 22.93 -0.71 4.13
CA LEU A 208 22.40 0.14 5.20
C LEU A 208 23.39 0.21 6.36
N THR A 209 23.50 1.38 6.96
CA THR A 209 24.19 1.61 8.23
C THR A 209 23.13 1.87 9.28
N PHE A 210 23.24 1.23 10.45
CA PHE A 210 22.28 1.36 11.53
C PHE A 210 22.93 2.01 12.75
N GLU A 211 22.22 2.98 13.31
CA GLU A 211 22.62 3.73 14.50
C GLU A 211 21.55 3.61 15.58
N PRO A 212 21.91 3.78 16.87
CA PRO A 212 20.95 3.68 17.94
C PRO A 212 20.00 4.88 17.87
N ASN A 213 18.69 4.60 17.74
CA ASN A 213 17.67 5.64 17.68
C ASN A 213 16.48 5.29 18.60
N PHE A 214 15.42 6.10 18.58
CA PHE A 214 14.33 6.07 19.56
C PHE A 214 13.70 4.67 19.73
N TYR A 215 13.38 4.00 18.61
CA TYR A 215 12.81 2.64 18.60
C TYR A 215 13.85 1.54 18.33
N GLY A 216 15.11 1.75 18.72
CA GLY A 216 16.22 0.80 18.49
C GLY A 216 17.05 1.16 17.24
N PRO A 217 17.80 0.22 16.67
CA PRO A 217 18.63 0.48 15.48
C PRO A 217 17.79 0.99 14.31
N TYR A 218 18.24 2.08 13.68
CA TYR A 218 17.54 2.73 12.57
C TYR A 218 18.53 3.19 11.51
N SER A 219 18.20 2.94 10.23
CA SER A 219 19.03 3.39 9.10
C SER A 219 18.52 4.67 8.44
N GLY A 220 17.21 4.93 8.54
CA GLY A 220 16.53 6.03 7.87
C GLY A 220 16.45 5.89 6.36
N LYS A 221 17.00 4.84 5.77
CA LYS A 221 17.03 4.62 4.32
C LYS A 221 15.97 3.63 3.84
N VAL A 222 15.42 2.80 4.73
CA VAL A 222 14.37 1.83 4.34
C VAL A 222 13.11 2.53 3.85
N ARG A 223 12.81 3.73 4.36
CA ARG A 223 11.71 4.58 3.87
C ARG A 223 11.73 4.80 2.36
N PHE A 224 12.91 4.96 1.74
CA PHE A 224 13.01 5.15 0.30
C PHE A 224 12.69 3.86 -0.47
N VAL A 225 13.04 2.70 0.09
CA VAL A 225 12.69 1.40 -0.48
C VAL A 225 11.16 1.22 -0.44
N LEU A 226 10.53 1.50 0.70
CA LEU A 226 9.08 1.44 0.86
C LEU A 226 8.35 2.41 -0.08
N ASN A 227 8.89 3.61 -0.27
CA ASN A 227 8.33 4.59 -1.19
C ASN A 227 8.35 4.13 -2.65
N VAL A 228 9.46 3.52 -3.09
CA VAL A 228 9.59 2.98 -4.44
C VAL A 228 8.68 1.77 -4.65
N LEU A 229 8.44 0.97 -3.60
CA LEU A 229 7.51 -0.16 -3.63
C LEU A 229 6.03 0.27 -3.61
N ASN A 230 5.75 1.52 -3.22
CA ASN A 230 4.40 2.04 -3.09
C ASN A 230 3.69 2.08 -4.45
N GLY A 231 2.48 1.51 -4.53
CA GLY A 231 1.71 1.41 -5.76
C GLY A 231 2.02 0.18 -6.61
N SER A 232 2.97 -0.66 -6.20
CA SER A 232 3.29 -1.93 -6.87
C SER A 232 3.14 -3.14 -5.94
N TYR A 233 3.88 -3.14 -4.83
CA TYR A 233 3.93 -4.24 -3.86
C TYR A 233 3.47 -3.82 -2.46
N ILE A 234 3.52 -2.52 -2.17
CA ILE A 234 3.08 -1.93 -0.91
C ILE A 234 2.14 -0.78 -1.24
N MET A 235 1.22 -0.45 -0.33
CA MET A 235 0.33 0.70 -0.42
C MET A 235 0.38 1.53 0.85
N GLY A 236 0.17 2.83 0.70
CA GLY A 236 0.02 3.77 1.80
C GLY A 236 1.34 4.38 2.29
N TYR A 237 2.38 4.44 1.47
CA TYR A 237 3.68 5.03 1.84
C TYR A 237 4.24 6.03 0.81
N SER A 238 3.35 6.71 0.07
CA SER A 238 3.74 7.63 -1.02
C SER A 238 4.50 8.87 -0.57
N ASP A 239 4.24 9.36 0.65
CA ASP A 239 4.70 10.67 1.12
C ASP A 239 5.86 10.54 2.11
N MET A 240 6.27 9.30 2.46
CA MET A 240 7.34 8.99 3.45
C MET A 240 7.17 9.70 4.80
N ASN A 241 5.94 10.10 5.14
CA ASN A 241 5.61 10.89 6.32
C ASN A 241 4.67 10.15 7.29
N LYS A 242 4.44 8.85 7.05
CA LYS A 242 3.67 8.02 7.96
C LYS A 242 4.39 7.92 9.30
N LYS A 243 3.60 7.80 10.37
CA LYS A 243 4.18 7.49 11.68
C LYS A 243 4.83 6.10 11.64
N PRO A 244 5.88 5.85 12.45
CA PRO A 244 6.65 4.61 12.37
C PRO A 244 5.83 3.33 12.45
N PHE A 245 4.76 3.33 13.26
CA PHE A 245 3.87 2.19 13.50
C PHE A 245 2.58 2.22 12.67
N GLU A 246 2.40 3.19 11.78
CA GLU A 246 1.21 3.19 10.93
C GLU A 246 1.28 2.04 9.91
N PRO A 247 0.21 1.23 9.77
CA PRO A 247 0.24 0.04 8.94
C PRO A 247 0.34 0.39 7.45
N LEU A 248 1.05 -0.46 6.72
CA LEU A 248 1.17 -0.50 5.27
C LEU A 248 0.47 -1.75 4.75
N THR A 249 -0.15 -1.64 3.58
CA THR A 249 -0.83 -2.79 2.97
C THR A 249 0.11 -3.44 1.97
N LEU A 250 0.38 -4.74 2.16
CA LEU A 250 1.08 -5.54 1.14
C LEU A 250 0.07 -5.96 0.06
N VAL A 251 0.47 -5.84 -1.21
CA VAL A 251 -0.37 -6.21 -2.36
C VAL A 251 -0.30 -7.72 -2.55
N ALA A 252 -1.35 -8.47 -2.16
CA ALA A 252 -1.38 -9.93 -2.19
C ALA A 252 -0.90 -10.56 -3.51
N ASP A 253 -1.36 -10.03 -4.66
CA ASP A 253 -0.95 -10.46 -6.00
C ASP A 253 0.55 -10.24 -6.31
N GLY A 254 1.28 -9.54 -5.44
CA GLY A 254 2.73 -9.36 -5.48
C GLY A 254 3.51 -10.54 -4.92
N TYR A 255 2.90 -11.36 -4.07
CA TYR A 255 3.60 -12.42 -3.34
C TYR A 255 4.27 -13.45 -4.26
N ASN A 256 3.55 -13.96 -5.27
CA ASN A 256 4.10 -15.00 -6.14
C ASN A 256 5.36 -14.51 -6.89
N SER A 257 5.36 -13.28 -7.40
CA SER A 257 6.53 -12.72 -8.07
C SER A 257 7.72 -12.52 -7.12
N VAL A 258 7.45 -12.18 -5.86
CA VAL A 258 8.50 -12.06 -4.83
C VAL A 258 9.05 -13.44 -4.46
N LYS A 259 8.16 -14.42 -4.25
CA LYS A 259 8.50 -15.80 -3.94
C LYS A 259 9.37 -16.41 -5.03
N GLU A 260 8.94 -16.32 -6.29
CA GLU A 260 9.70 -16.81 -7.45
C GLU A 260 11.09 -16.16 -7.53
N HIS A 261 11.20 -14.85 -7.29
CA HIS A 261 12.50 -14.15 -7.29
C HIS A 261 13.45 -14.66 -6.19
N ILE A 262 12.91 -14.93 -4.98
CA ILE A 262 13.70 -15.43 -3.85
C ILE A 262 14.09 -16.89 -4.03
N GLU A 263 13.12 -17.76 -4.35
CA GLU A 263 13.34 -19.21 -4.42
C GLU A 263 14.19 -19.62 -5.63
N ALA A 264 14.22 -18.80 -6.69
CA ALA A 264 15.10 -19.03 -7.84
C ALA A 264 16.60 -18.80 -7.54
N ASN A 265 16.94 -18.15 -6.42
CA ASN A 265 18.31 -17.88 -6.02
C ASN A 265 18.58 -18.45 -4.62
N SER A 266 19.40 -19.51 -4.55
CA SER A 266 19.67 -20.23 -3.30
C SER A 266 20.17 -19.32 -2.18
N GLU A 267 21.05 -18.35 -2.50
CA GLU A 267 21.57 -17.42 -1.50
C GLU A 267 20.47 -16.52 -0.93
N LEU A 268 19.60 -15.97 -1.78
CA LEU A 268 18.49 -15.13 -1.32
C LEU A 268 17.50 -15.94 -0.48
N ASN A 269 17.20 -17.16 -0.91
CA ASN A 269 16.33 -18.07 -0.20
C ASN A 269 16.87 -18.41 1.20
N ASP A 270 18.16 -18.71 1.31
CA ASP A 270 18.81 -19.03 2.59
C ASP A 270 18.80 -17.84 3.56
N ILE A 271 19.13 -16.63 3.06
CA ILE A 271 19.08 -15.39 3.84
C ILE A 271 17.65 -15.16 4.38
N ALA A 272 16.65 -15.26 3.51
CA ALA A 272 15.27 -14.97 3.87
C ALA A 272 14.71 -16.00 4.85
N ASN A 273 14.90 -17.30 4.59
CA ASN A 273 14.42 -18.36 5.46
C ASN A 273 15.11 -18.35 6.83
N THR A 274 16.42 -18.10 6.87
CA THR A 274 17.15 -17.90 8.13
C THR A 274 16.57 -16.73 8.92
N THR A 275 16.30 -15.61 8.26
CA THR A 275 15.70 -14.43 8.89
C THR A 275 14.29 -14.72 9.43
N MET A 276 13.42 -15.37 8.65
CA MET A 276 12.07 -15.72 9.08
C MET A 276 12.08 -16.72 10.25
N LYS A 277 12.95 -17.74 10.18
CA LYS A 277 13.13 -18.69 11.29
C LYS A 277 13.59 -18.00 12.57
N PHE A 278 14.50 -17.03 12.45
CA PHE A 278 14.97 -16.23 13.57
C PHE A 278 13.88 -15.32 14.15
N LEU A 279 13.05 -14.70 13.31
CA LEU A 279 12.00 -13.78 13.75
C LEU A 279 10.70 -14.47 14.17
N ASN A 280 10.57 -15.78 13.92
CA ASN A 280 9.39 -16.55 14.31
C ASN A 280 9.14 -16.44 15.82
N GLY A 281 7.93 -15.99 16.20
CA GLY A 281 7.57 -15.70 17.59
C GLY A 281 8.02 -14.33 18.12
N PHE A 282 8.74 -13.54 17.32
CA PHE A 282 9.28 -12.21 17.70
C PHE A 282 8.84 -11.09 16.75
N TYR A 283 7.76 -11.27 15.98
CA TYR A 283 7.30 -10.28 15.00
C TYR A 283 6.54 -9.08 15.57
N SER A 284 6.03 -9.16 16.80
CA SER A 284 5.29 -8.04 17.40
C SER A 284 6.18 -6.82 17.55
N GLU A 285 5.58 -5.62 17.55
CA GLU A 285 6.34 -4.37 17.63
C GLU A 285 7.24 -4.32 18.88
N PHE A 286 6.72 -4.79 20.01
CA PHE A 286 7.46 -4.94 21.25
C PHE A 286 8.65 -5.89 21.10
N ALA A 287 8.42 -7.08 20.55
CA ALA A 287 9.45 -8.11 20.40
C ALA A 287 10.55 -7.69 19.40
N LEU A 288 10.18 -7.12 18.26
CA LEU A 288 11.13 -6.60 17.27
C LEU A 288 11.98 -5.45 17.83
N GLU A 289 11.37 -4.55 18.61
CA GLU A 289 12.11 -3.46 19.26
C GLU A 289 13.12 -4.02 20.27
N LEU A 290 12.68 -4.92 21.14
CA LEU A 290 13.54 -5.52 22.16
C LEU A 290 14.68 -6.32 21.53
N LEU A 291 14.34 -7.22 20.61
CA LEU A 291 15.29 -8.11 19.92
C LEU A 291 16.36 -7.31 19.19
N SER A 292 15.97 -6.30 18.41
CA SER A 292 16.95 -5.46 17.69
C SER A 292 17.78 -4.59 18.62
N SER A 293 17.23 -4.11 19.74
CA SER A 293 17.97 -3.30 20.70
C SER A 293 18.99 -4.12 21.47
N ILE A 294 18.60 -5.31 21.96
CA ILE A 294 19.52 -6.23 22.65
C ILE A 294 20.62 -6.67 21.70
N ASP A 295 20.27 -7.05 20.47
CA ASP A 295 21.26 -7.46 19.49
C ASP A 295 22.30 -6.37 19.20
N TYR A 296 21.86 -5.11 19.10
CA TYR A 296 22.74 -3.98 18.87
C TYR A 296 23.68 -3.73 20.06
N ILE A 297 23.15 -3.77 21.29
CA ILE A 297 23.95 -3.62 22.51
C ILE A 297 24.97 -4.76 22.62
N ALA A 298 24.52 -6.00 22.42
CA ALA A 298 25.35 -7.18 22.53
C ALA A 298 26.47 -7.19 21.50
N THR A 299 26.16 -6.82 20.26
CA THR A 299 27.16 -6.71 19.18
C THR A 299 28.17 -5.61 19.46
N THR A 300 27.72 -4.45 19.95
CA THR A 300 28.59 -3.30 20.27
C THR A 300 29.53 -3.60 21.43
N ASN A 301 29.02 -4.24 22.49
CA ASN A 301 29.79 -4.57 23.70
C ASN A 301 30.48 -5.95 23.62
N LYS A 302 30.24 -6.70 22.53
CA LYS A 302 30.75 -8.08 22.31
C LYS A 302 30.43 -9.02 23.47
N THR A 303 29.21 -8.92 24.02
CA THR A 303 28.78 -9.73 25.16
C THR A 303 27.28 -9.94 25.16
N PHE A 304 26.84 -11.08 25.69
CA PHE A 304 25.44 -11.36 25.96
C PHE A 304 25.19 -11.52 27.47
N GLU A 305 26.00 -10.86 28.29
CA GLU A 305 25.76 -10.75 29.74
C GLU A 305 24.52 -9.90 30.00
N ILE A 306 23.57 -10.46 30.77
CA ILE A 306 22.25 -9.87 30.99
C ILE A 306 22.35 -8.50 31.67
N ASP A 307 23.26 -8.34 32.62
CA ASP A 307 23.40 -7.08 33.36
C ASP A 307 23.97 -5.97 32.45
N VAL A 308 24.87 -6.30 31.51
CA VAL A 308 25.37 -5.34 30.52
C VAL A 308 24.26 -4.93 29.55
N ILE A 309 23.46 -5.89 29.09
CA ILE A 309 22.32 -5.63 28.21
C ILE A 309 21.29 -4.75 28.92
N SER A 310 20.93 -5.08 30.16
CA SER A 310 19.94 -4.34 30.95
C SER A 310 20.39 -2.88 31.15
N GLN A 311 21.63 -2.67 31.59
CA GLN A 311 22.20 -1.32 31.71
C GLN A 311 22.26 -0.58 30.37
N GLY A 312 22.53 -1.28 29.27
CA GLY A 312 22.52 -0.72 27.92
C GLY A 312 21.14 -0.20 27.52
N LEU A 313 20.08 -0.96 27.79
CA LEU A 313 18.70 -0.55 27.53
C LEU A 313 18.28 0.64 28.41
N GLU A 314 18.68 0.65 29.68
CA GLU A 314 18.39 1.74 30.61
C GLU A 314 19.06 3.06 30.24
N LYS A 315 20.28 2.99 29.69
CA LYS A 315 21.05 4.14 29.20
C LYS A 315 20.58 4.62 27.83
N TRP A 316 19.94 3.75 27.04
CA TRP A 316 19.49 4.09 25.70
C TRP A 316 18.39 5.16 25.73
N SER A 317 17.38 4.98 26.59
CA SER A 317 16.35 5.99 26.84
C SER A 317 15.47 5.62 28.05
N ASP A 318 14.84 6.64 28.65
CA ASP A 318 13.84 6.43 29.71
C ASP A 318 12.68 5.55 29.23
N ARG A 319 12.27 5.70 27.97
CA ARG A 319 11.23 4.85 27.38
C ARG A 319 11.64 3.38 27.38
N LYS A 320 12.87 3.05 26.99
CA LYS A 320 13.35 1.66 26.97
C LYS A 320 13.47 1.08 28.37
N ARG A 321 13.94 1.89 29.33
CA ARG A 321 13.95 1.52 30.75
C ARG A 321 12.56 1.12 31.24
N SER A 322 11.54 1.93 30.94
CA SER A 322 10.17 1.65 31.36
C SER A 322 9.53 0.50 30.59
N LEU A 323 9.76 0.41 29.27
CA LEU A 323 9.13 -0.59 28.42
C LEU A 323 9.71 -2.00 28.65
N PHE A 324 11.00 -2.10 28.94
CA PHE A 324 11.73 -3.37 29.09
C PHE A 324 12.17 -3.62 30.53
N SER A 325 11.40 -3.16 31.50
CA SER A 325 11.73 -3.28 32.93
C SER A 325 11.65 -4.72 33.46
N ASP A 326 10.88 -5.61 32.81
CA ASP A 326 10.81 -7.01 33.19
C ASP A 326 12.02 -7.78 32.64
N LYS A 327 12.90 -8.19 33.57
CA LYS A 327 14.13 -8.94 33.29
C LYS A 327 13.85 -10.25 32.53
N LYS A 328 12.68 -10.85 32.69
CA LYS A 328 12.29 -12.09 31.99
C LYS A 328 12.27 -11.90 30.47
N TYR A 329 11.81 -10.75 29.98
CA TYR A 329 11.82 -10.47 28.53
C TYR A 329 13.24 -10.36 27.98
N ILE A 330 14.14 -9.74 28.75
CA ILE A 330 15.55 -9.61 28.41
C ILE A 330 16.20 -10.99 28.35
N GLU A 331 15.96 -11.83 29.35
CA GLU A 331 16.49 -13.20 29.42
C GLU A 331 16.02 -14.09 28.27
N ILE A 332 14.72 -14.10 27.98
CA ILE A 332 14.14 -14.86 26.85
C ILE A 332 14.76 -14.41 25.53
N THR A 333 14.81 -13.10 25.30
CA THR A 333 15.32 -12.53 24.05
C THR A 333 16.83 -12.77 23.90
N THR A 334 17.60 -12.64 24.98
CA THR A 334 19.05 -12.90 24.98
C THR A 334 19.34 -14.38 24.75
N ARG A 335 18.55 -15.28 25.34
CA ARG A 335 18.67 -16.73 25.10
C ARG A 335 18.42 -17.05 23.63
N HIS A 336 17.33 -16.52 23.07
CA HIS A 336 17.00 -16.67 21.65
C HIS A 336 18.14 -16.21 20.72
N LEU A 337 18.74 -15.05 21.02
CA LEU A 337 19.92 -14.56 20.29
C LEU A 337 21.12 -15.51 20.41
N LYS A 338 21.44 -15.99 21.62
CA LYS A 338 22.56 -16.92 21.84
C LYS A 338 22.35 -18.23 21.09
N GLU A 339 21.17 -18.82 21.20
CA GLU A 339 20.85 -20.13 20.60
C GLU A 339 20.87 -20.09 19.07
N PHE A 340 20.50 -18.97 18.47
CA PHE A 340 20.47 -18.84 17.01
C PHE A 340 21.80 -18.40 16.41
N LEU A 341 22.64 -17.69 17.17
CA LEU A 341 23.93 -17.15 16.70
C LEU A 341 25.14 -18.01 17.10
N ALA A 342 24.96 -18.98 17.99
CA ALA A 342 25.93 -20.05 18.28
C ALA A 342 25.94 -21.08 17.15
#